data_AF-A0A497EXX7-F1
#
_entry.id   AF-A0A497EXX7-F1
#
_cell.length_a   1.000
_cell.length_b   1.000
_cell.length_c   1.000
_cell.angle_alpha   90.00
_cell.angle_beta   90.00
_cell.angle_gamma   90.00
#
_symmetry.space_group_name_H-M   'P 1'
#
loop_
_entity.id
_entity.type
_entity.pdbx_description
1 polymer ?
#
loop_
_entity_poly.entity_id
_entity_poly.type
_entity_poly.pdbx_seq_one_letter_code
_entity_poly.pdbx_strand_id
1 'polypeptide(L)'
;MITSAIRAQDLSYEEAQVDVVFIKPCPQVKVAEEVLGPFNEGVETKLPLWLAMSLANQGIVRLRQDSSRSLVELSKSAWREERSDTLLPVDPDFYSRLRSYLKELKLKVEKSPSQQALNEQRQAEIKANDLVNCRLQKIVKMALDKNPPKNLVDNMTTEEKVFFNSLRELIEKWRGLILGI
;
A
#
# COMPACT_ATOMS: atom_id res chain seq x y z
N MET A 1 -6.81 -7.01 16.00
CA MET A 1 -6.05 -7.92 15.11
C MET A 1 -5.74 -7.28 13.76
N ILE A 2 -6.74 -6.89 12.96
CA ILE A 2 -6.53 -6.26 11.62
C ILE A 2 -5.66 -5.00 11.70
N THR A 3 -5.94 -4.07 12.62
CA THR A 3 -5.16 -2.83 12.77
C THR A 3 -3.69 -3.08 13.09
N SER A 4 -3.39 -4.12 13.88
CA SER A 4 -2.02 -4.50 14.21
C SER A 4 -1.28 -5.05 13.00
N ALA A 5 -1.94 -5.86 12.17
CA ALA A 5 -1.38 -6.38 10.92
C ALA A 5 -1.11 -5.25 9.92
N ILE A 6 -2.05 -4.30 9.76
CA ILE A 6 -1.87 -3.11 8.93
C ILE A 6 -0.64 -2.32 9.38
N ARG A 7 -0.53 -2.04 10.69
CA ARG A 7 0.60 -1.28 11.24
C ARG A 7 1.94 -1.98 11.05
N ALA A 8 1.99 -3.30 11.25
CA ALA A 8 3.21 -4.07 11.03
C ALA A 8 3.65 -4.04 9.56
N GLN A 9 2.70 -4.16 8.63
CA GLN A 9 2.97 -4.10 7.20
C GLN A 9 3.44 -2.71 6.76
N ASP A 10 2.78 -1.66 7.27
CA ASP A 10 3.17 -0.27 7.02
C ASP A 10 4.59 0.03 7.53
N LEU A 11 4.93 -0.43 8.73
CA LEU A 11 6.28 -0.28 9.26
C LEU A 11 7.31 -1.03 8.40
N SER A 12 7.02 -2.27 8.01
CA SER A 12 7.92 -3.05 7.15
C SER A 12 8.13 -2.39 5.78
N TYR A 13 7.09 -1.74 5.24
CA TYR A 13 7.17 -1.00 3.99
C TYR A 13 7.98 0.30 4.15
N GLU A 14 7.80 1.02 5.25
CA GLU A 14 8.54 2.24 5.58
C GLU A 14 10.05 1.99 5.80
N GLU A 15 10.41 0.85 6.39
CA GLU A 15 11.80 0.42 6.62
C GLU A 15 12.47 -0.20 5.37
N ALA A 16 11.72 -0.41 4.30
CA ALA A 16 12.25 -1.01 3.09
C ALA A 16 13.32 -0.10 2.45
N GLN A 17 14.46 -0.70 2.09
CA GLN A 17 15.58 0.03 1.50
C GLN A 17 15.30 0.38 0.03
N VAL A 18 15.35 1.67 -0.31
CA VAL A 18 15.12 2.17 -1.67
C VAL A 18 16.33 2.92 -2.20
N ASP A 19 16.60 2.75 -3.49
CA ASP A 19 17.68 3.45 -4.18
C ASP A 19 17.29 4.91 -4.42
N VAL A 20 18.14 5.82 -3.94
CA VAL A 20 17.98 7.27 -4.09
C VAL A 20 19.22 7.91 -4.70
N VAL A 21 19.01 9.01 -5.41
CA VAL A 21 20.06 9.90 -5.93
C VAL A 21 19.95 11.23 -5.19
N PHE A 22 21.06 11.71 -4.62
CA PHE A 22 21.10 13.05 -4.01
C PHE A 22 21.14 14.13 -5.10
N ILE A 23 20.15 15.02 -5.09
CA ILE A 23 20.08 16.19 -5.97
C ILE A 23 20.77 17.40 -5.32
N LYS A 24 20.86 17.42 -3.99
CA LYS A 24 21.55 18.45 -3.22
C LYS A 24 22.53 17.80 -2.26
N PRO A 25 23.67 18.44 -1.95
CA PRO A 25 24.58 17.93 -0.93
C PRO A 25 23.86 17.88 0.43
N CYS A 26 24.05 16.79 1.15
CA CYS A 26 23.52 16.59 2.50
C CYS A 26 24.70 16.42 3.47
N PRO A 27 24.86 17.33 4.45
CA PRO A 27 25.92 17.21 5.43
C PRO A 27 25.72 15.96 6.30
N GLN A 28 26.75 15.60 7.05
CA GLN A 28 26.63 14.52 8.02
C GLN A 28 25.60 14.89 9.10
N VAL A 29 24.60 14.04 9.28
CA VAL A 29 23.57 14.18 10.32
C VAL A 29 23.67 12.98 11.24
N LYS A 30 23.77 13.24 12.55
CA LYS A 30 23.70 12.19 13.56
C LYS A 30 22.27 12.08 14.07
N VAL A 31 21.64 10.93 13.86
CA VAL A 31 20.29 10.62 14.32
C VAL A 31 20.38 9.47 15.32
N ALA A 32 20.18 9.79 16.61
CA ALA A 32 20.44 8.85 17.71
C ALA A 32 21.87 8.27 17.65
N GLU A 33 22.00 6.94 17.50
CA GLU A 33 23.28 6.25 17.36
C GLU A 33 23.74 6.11 15.90
N GLU A 34 22.87 6.43 14.94
CA GLU A 34 23.18 6.31 13.52
C GLU A 34 23.76 7.61 12.95
N VAL A 35 24.72 7.45 12.06
CA VAL A 35 25.37 8.55 11.35
C VAL A 35 24.99 8.46 9.89
N LEU A 36 24.32 9.51 9.40
CA LEU A 36 23.80 9.63 8.06
C LEU A 36 24.67 10.60 7.27
N GLY A 37 25.25 10.14 6.16
CA GLY A 37 26.12 10.95 5.31
C GLY A 37 27.55 11.16 5.87
N PRO A 38 28.31 12.12 5.31
CA PRO A 38 27.90 13.13 4.32
C PRO A 38 27.65 12.55 2.91
N PHE A 39 26.70 13.13 2.17
CA PHE A 39 26.41 12.76 0.78
C PHE A 39 26.58 13.96 -0.15
N ASN A 40 27.33 13.77 -1.24
CA ASN A 40 27.48 14.77 -2.29
C ASN A 40 26.35 14.67 -3.32
N GLU A 41 26.16 15.74 -4.09
CA GLU A 41 25.25 15.73 -5.24
C GLU A 41 25.66 14.66 -6.26
N GLY A 42 24.67 13.95 -6.81
CA GLY A 42 24.85 12.83 -7.74
C GLY A 42 25.18 11.50 -7.07
N VAL A 43 25.41 11.45 -5.75
CA VAL A 43 25.68 10.19 -5.05
C VAL A 43 24.42 9.34 -4.98
N GLU A 44 24.61 8.05 -5.26
CA GLU A 44 23.59 7.01 -5.14
C GLU A 44 23.78 6.22 -3.86
N THR A 45 22.71 6.02 -3.11
CA THR A 45 22.73 5.20 -1.91
C THR A 45 21.36 4.56 -1.66
N LYS A 46 21.33 3.63 -0.71
CA LYS A 46 20.10 3.02 -0.20
C LYS A 46 19.73 3.68 1.12
N LEU A 47 18.49 4.12 1.22
CA LEU A 47 17.92 4.65 2.45
C LEU A 47 16.60 3.91 2.76
N PRO A 48 16.21 3.83 4.05
CA PRO A 48 14.84 3.47 4.41
C PRO A 48 13.85 4.38 3.67
N LEU A 49 12.73 3.80 3.23
CA LEU A 49 11.74 4.52 2.44
C LEU A 49 11.18 5.73 3.17
N TRP A 50 10.90 5.64 4.47
CA TRP A 50 10.40 6.78 5.26
C TRP A 50 11.34 7.99 5.17
N LEU A 51 12.66 7.73 5.23
CA LEU A 51 13.68 8.76 5.16
C LEU A 51 13.82 9.30 3.75
N ALA A 52 13.85 8.41 2.74
CA ALA A 52 13.88 8.78 1.33
C ALA A 52 12.70 9.69 0.96
N MET A 53 11.47 9.36 1.39
CA MET A 53 10.28 10.18 1.15
C MET A 53 10.38 11.55 1.84
N SER A 54 10.88 11.60 3.08
CA SER A 54 11.07 12.86 3.81
C SER A 54 12.03 13.79 3.07
N LEU A 55 13.18 13.26 2.64
CA LEU A 55 14.19 14.01 1.89
C LEU A 55 13.71 14.40 0.49
N ALA A 56 12.93 13.55 -0.17
CA ALA A 56 12.37 13.83 -1.50
C ALA A 56 11.35 14.98 -1.45
N ASN A 57 10.52 15.02 -0.40
CA ASN A 57 9.57 16.11 -0.16
C ASN A 57 10.26 17.48 0.06
N GLN A 58 11.54 17.49 0.45
CA GLN A 58 12.36 18.69 0.58
C GLN A 58 13.19 18.98 -0.69
N GLY A 59 13.08 18.14 -1.72
CA GLY A 59 13.84 18.25 -2.96
C GLY A 59 15.34 18.00 -2.77
N ILE A 60 15.72 17.16 -1.80
CA ILE A 60 17.12 16.79 -1.51
C ILE A 60 17.51 15.53 -2.27
N VAL A 61 16.61 14.55 -2.37
CA VAL A 61 16.84 13.28 -3.07
C VAL A 61 15.75 13.00 -4.10
N ARG A 62 16.07 12.16 -5.07
CA ARG A 62 15.14 11.58 -6.04
C ARG A 62 15.16 10.07 -5.92
N LEU A 63 13.99 9.44 -5.80
CA LEU A 63 13.88 7.98 -5.82
C LEU A 63 14.05 7.47 -7.26
N ARG A 64 14.81 6.38 -7.44
CA ARG A 64 15.07 5.80 -8.77
C ARG A 64 13.88 5.01 -9.32
N GLN A 65 13.04 4.45 -8.46
CA GLN A 65 11.83 3.70 -8.83
C GLN A 65 10.58 4.33 -8.21
N ASP A 66 9.89 5.19 -8.95
CA ASP A 66 8.62 5.81 -8.51
C ASP A 66 7.44 5.46 -9.42
N SER A 67 7.61 4.56 -10.41
CA SER A 67 6.55 4.24 -11.37
C SER A 67 5.33 3.55 -10.75
N SER A 68 5.47 2.89 -9.58
CA SER A 68 4.39 2.15 -8.92
C SER A 68 3.40 3.03 -8.15
N ARG A 69 3.67 4.33 -7.97
CA ARG A 69 2.83 5.29 -7.21
C ARG A 69 2.12 6.27 -8.12
N SER A 70 1.46 5.77 -9.16
CA SER A 70 0.75 6.61 -10.12
C SER A 70 -0.71 6.20 -10.26
N LEU A 71 -1.55 7.18 -10.60
CA LEU A 71 -2.96 6.94 -10.93
C LEU A 71 -3.10 5.93 -12.08
N VAL A 72 -2.14 5.89 -13.00
CA VAL A 72 -2.12 4.97 -14.13
C VAL A 72 -1.99 3.52 -13.64
N GLU A 73 -1.03 3.22 -12.76
CA GLU A 73 -0.84 1.87 -12.23
C GLU A 73 -2.00 1.43 -11.33
N LEU A 74 -2.54 2.35 -10.51
CA LEU A 74 -3.74 2.10 -9.73
C LEU A 74 -4.93 1.75 -10.63
N SER A 75 -5.14 2.52 -11.69
CA SER A 75 -6.23 2.29 -12.65
C SER A 75 -6.06 0.97 -13.40
N LYS A 76 -4.83 0.62 -13.81
CA LYS A 76 -4.53 -0.68 -14.43
C LYS A 76 -4.82 -1.83 -13.47
N SER A 77 -4.46 -1.69 -12.21
CA SER A 77 -4.71 -2.72 -11.19
C SER A 77 -6.21 -2.89 -10.93
N ALA A 78 -6.95 -1.79 -10.79
CA ALA A 78 -8.41 -1.78 -10.68
C ALA A 78 -9.08 -2.48 -11.87
N TRP A 79 -8.68 -2.11 -13.09
CA TRP A 79 -9.24 -2.67 -14.32
C TRP A 79 -8.95 -4.18 -14.48
N ARG A 80 -7.73 -4.63 -14.15
CA ARG A 80 -7.39 -6.06 -14.18
C ARG A 80 -8.21 -6.85 -13.17
N GLU A 81 -8.33 -6.33 -11.95
CA GLU A 81 -9.10 -6.98 -10.91
C GLU A 81 -10.57 -7.09 -11.30
N GLU A 82 -11.19 -6.02 -11.79
CA GLU A 82 -12.60 -5.98 -12.21
C GLU A 82 -12.96 -7.05 -13.24
N ARG A 83 -12.04 -7.32 -14.18
CA ARG A 83 -12.27 -8.29 -15.28
C ARG A 83 -11.97 -9.73 -14.91
N SER A 84 -11.39 -9.98 -13.74
CA SER A 84 -11.08 -11.33 -13.29
C SER A 84 -12.22 -11.86 -12.45
N ASP A 85 -12.71 -13.06 -12.76
CA ASP A 85 -13.69 -13.76 -11.92
C ASP A 85 -13.11 -14.21 -10.58
N THR A 86 -11.77 -14.34 -10.52
CA THR A 86 -11.03 -14.76 -9.34
C THR A 86 -10.17 -13.62 -8.78
N LEU A 87 -9.75 -13.73 -7.53
CA LEU A 87 -8.88 -12.76 -6.89
C LEU A 87 -7.49 -12.84 -7.54
N LEU A 88 -7.01 -11.73 -8.11
CA LEU A 88 -5.68 -11.68 -8.71
C LEU A 88 -4.59 -11.52 -7.63
N PRO A 89 -3.39 -12.07 -7.85
CA PRO A 89 -2.26 -11.77 -6.97
C PRO A 89 -1.87 -10.30 -7.08
N VAL A 90 -1.59 -9.68 -5.95
CA VAL A 90 -1.00 -8.35 -5.85
C VAL A 90 0.26 -8.43 -4.98
N ASP A 91 1.13 -7.43 -5.10
CA ASP A 91 2.34 -7.40 -4.29
C ASP A 91 2.00 -7.34 -2.79
N PRO A 92 2.81 -7.96 -1.90
CA PRO A 92 2.54 -7.98 -0.47
C PRO A 92 2.47 -6.59 0.19
N ASP A 93 3.14 -5.58 -0.38
CA ASP A 93 3.18 -4.20 0.09
C ASP A 93 2.11 -3.31 -0.59
N PHE A 94 1.23 -3.89 -1.42
CA PHE A 94 0.26 -3.16 -2.23
C PHE A 94 -0.55 -2.15 -1.43
N TYR A 95 -1.12 -2.57 -0.29
CA TYR A 95 -1.95 -1.70 0.52
C TYR A 95 -1.17 -0.61 1.25
N SER A 96 0.07 -0.89 1.69
CA SER A 96 0.96 0.12 2.27
C SER A 96 1.31 1.18 1.22
N ARG A 97 1.66 0.78 0.00
CA ARG A 97 1.87 1.70 -1.13
C ARG A 97 0.65 2.54 -1.43
N LEU A 98 -0.54 1.92 -1.47
CA LEU A 98 -1.80 2.62 -1.72
C LEU A 98 -2.08 3.68 -0.66
N ARG A 99 -1.92 3.34 0.63
CA ARG A 99 -2.09 4.28 1.74
C ARG A 99 -1.10 5.45 1.66
N SER A 100 0.18 5.17 1.41
CA SER A 100 1.20 6.21 1.23
C SER A 100 0.88 7.14 0.07
N TYR A 101 0.50 6.58 -1.09
CA TYR A 101 0.14 7.36 -2.27
C TYR A 101 -1.06 8.29 -2.03
N LEU A 102 -2.14 7.79 -1.42
CA LEU A 102 -3.30 8.61 -1.08
C LEU A 102 -2.95 9.72 -0.07
N LYS A 103 -2.07 9.42 0.89
CA LYS A 103 -1.56 10.41 1.86
C LYS A 103 -0.73 11.50 1.17
N GLU A 104 0.12 11.13 0.23
CA GLU A 104 0.92 12.08 -0.57
C GLU A 104 0.04 13.02 -1.40
N LEU A 105 -0.99 12.48 -2.08
CA LEU A 105 -1.95 13.28 -2.83
C LEU A 105 -2.70 14.27 -1.93
N LYS A 106 -3.11 13.83 -0.75
CA LYS A 106 -3.76 14.70 0.25
C LYS A 106 -2.82 15.83 0.69
N LEU A 107 -1.56 15.51 1.03
CA LEU A 107 -0.56 16.51 1.41
C LEU A 107 -0.25 17.50 0.27
N LYS A 108 -0.22 17.02 -0.98
CA LYS A 108 -0.02 17.86 -2.17
C LYS A 108 -1.15 18.88 -2.32
N VAL A 109 -2.39 18.44 -2.13
CA VAL A 109 -3.58 19.32 -2.15
C VAL A 109 -3.55 20.33 -1.00
N GLU A 110 -3.16 19.91 0.21
CA GLU A 110 -3.04 20.79 1.38
C GLU A 110 -1.95 21.87 1.19
N LYS A 111 -0.79 21.51 0.63
CA LYS A 111 0.34 22.44 0.43
C LYS A 111 0.16 23.36 -0.77
N SER A 112 -0.45 22.88 -1.84
CA SER A 112 -0.54 23.60 -3.12
C SER A 112 -1.84 23.25 -3.84
N PRO A 113 -2.99 23.77 -3.36
CA PRO A 113 -4.28 23.45 -3.94
C PRO A 113 -4.35 23.97 -5.38
N SER A 114 -4.57 23.05 -6.31
CA SER A 114 -4.81 23.35 -7.72
C SER A 114 -5.92 22.45 -8.25
N GLN A 115 -6.62 22.89 -9.30
CA GLN A 115 -7.67 22.07 -9.90
C GLN A 115 -7.16 20.71 -10.37
N GLN A 116 -5.92 20.68 -10.89
CA GLN A 116 -5.27 19.44 -11.30
C GLN A 116 -5.01 18.52 -10.11
N ALA A 117 -4.45 19.03 -9.00
CA ALA A 117 -4.17 18.22 -7.81
C ALA A 117 -5.45 17.68 -7.16
N LEU A 118 -6.52 18.51 -7.10
CA LEU A 118 -7.83 18.09 -6.59
C LEU A 118 -8.46 17.00 -7.45
N ASN A 119 -8.38 17.13 -8.78
CA ASN A 119 -8.89 16.12 -9.70
C ASN A 119 -8.11 14.80 -9.59
N GLU A 120 -6.78 14.88 -9.51
CA GLU A 120 -5.90 13.72 -9.34
C GLU A 120 -6.21 12.96 -8.04
N GLN A 121 -6.34 13.68 -6.92
CA GLN A 121 -6.75 13.11 -5.63
C GLN A 121 -8.10 12.39 -5.74
N ARG A 122 -9.12 13.09 -6.26
CA ARG A 122 -10.47 12.53 -6.38
C ARG A 122 -10.48 11.27 -7.25
N GLN A 123 -9.79 11.28 -8.38
CA GLN A 123 -9.72 10.12 -9.28
C GLN A 123 -8.99 8.94 -8.61
N ALA A 124 -7.91 9.20 -7.88
CA ALA A 124 -7.19 8.18 -7.14
C ALA A 124 -8.06 7.56 -6.04
N GLU A 125 -8.80 8.37 -5.28
CA GLU A 125 -9.72 7.89 -4.24
C GLU A 125 -10.85 7.03 -4.81
N ILE A 126 -11.44 7.42 -5.93
CA ILE A 126 -12.46 6.61 -6.62
C ILE A 126 -11.86 5.27 -7.04
N LYS A 127 -10.72 5.28 -7.74
CA LYS A 127 -10.08 4.05 -8.23
C LYS A 127 -9.57 3.14 -7.13
N ALA A 128 -9.09 3.71 -6.02
CA ALA A 128 -8.74 2.96 -4.84
C ALA A 128 -9.97 2.25 -4.26
N ASN A 129 -11.08 2.97 -4.07
CA ASN A 129 -12.31 2.36 -3.57
C ASN A 129 -12.86 1.28 -4.50
N ASP A 130 -12.87 1.52 -5.81
CA ASP A 130 -13.30 0.53 -6.80
C ASP A 130 -12.51 -0.79 -6.66
N LEU A 131 -11.17 -0.69 -6.63
CA LEU A 131 -10.29 -1.84 -6.50
C LEU A 131 -10.48 -2.57 -5.16
N VAL A 132 -10.52 -1.82 -4.06
CA VAL A 132 -10.74 -2.41 -2.72
C VAL A 132 -12.09 -3.11 -2.65
N ASN A 133 -13.16 -2.49 -3.14
CA ASN A 133 -14.49 -3.08 -3.15
C ASN A 133 -14.55 -4.34 -4.02
N CYS A 134 -13.94 -4.32 -5.21
CA CYS A 134 -13.88 -5.48 -6.09
C CYS A 134 -13.20 -6.68 -5.40
N ARG A 135 -12.04 -6.46 -4.78
CA ARG A 135 -11.33 -7.51 -4.03
C ARG A 135 -12.14 -8.00 -2.82
N LEU A 136 -12.72 -7.09 -2.05
CA LEU A 136 -13.57 -7.44 -0.90
C LEU A 136 -14.76 -8.31 -1.30
N GLN A 137 -15.45 -8.00 -2.40
CA GLN A 137 -16.56 -8.82 -2.89
C GLN A 137 -16.11 -10.26 -3.18
N LYS A 138 -14.95 -10.43 -3.82
CA LYS A 138 -14.37 -11.75 -4.10
C LYS A 138 -13.98 -12.50 -2.83
N ILE A 139 -13.36 -11.80 -1.87
CA ILE A 139 -13.00 -12.37 -0.56
C ILE A 139 -14.24 -12.82 0.21
N VAL A 140 -15.29 -12.00 0.24
CA VAL A 140 -16.57 -12.35 0.89
C VAL A 140 -17.21 -13.56 0.23
N LYS A 141 -17.26 -13.60 -1.11
CA LYS A 141 -17.75 -14.76 -1.86
C LYS A 141 -16.98 -16.03 -1.48
N MET A 142 -15.66 -15.96 -1.45
CA MET A 142 -14.82 -17.08 -1.02
C MET A 142 -15.05 -17.47 0.45
N ALA A 143 -15.33 -16.51 1.34
CA ALA A 143 -15.57 -16.79 2.74
C ALA A 143 -16.86 -17.60 2.96
N LEU A 144 -17.85 -17.42 2.09
CA LEU A 144 -19.11 -18.17 2.11
C LEU A 144 -18.94 -19.62 1.63
N ASP A 145 -17.97 -19.91 0.77
CA ASP A 145 -17.71 -21.26 0.25
C ASP A 145 -17.18 -22.18 1.35
N LYS A 146 -17.78 -23.36 1.57
CA LYS A 146 -17.35 -24.26 2.66
C LYS A 146 -15.86 -24.67 2.55
N ASN A 147 -15.42 -24.99 1.33
CA ASN A 147 -14.06 -25.43 1.02
C ASN A 147 -13.42 -24.51 -0.04
N PRO A 148 -12.93 -23.32 0.34
CA PRO A 148 -12.28 -22.43 -0.62
C PRO A 148 -10.95 -23.07 -1.09
N PRO A 149 -10.62 -22.99 -2.40
CA PRO A 149 -9.34 -23.46 -2.92
C PRO A 149 -8.15 -22.76 -2.23
N LYS A 150 -7.17 -23.53 -1.71
CA LYS A 150 -6.01 -22.98 -0.97
C LYS A 150 -5.21 -21.97 -1.80
N ASN A 151 -5.02 -22.23 -3.08
CA ASN A 151 -4.31 -21.38 -4.04
C ASN A 151 -4.94 -19.99 -4.21
N LEU A 152 -6.22 -19.80 -3.90
CA LEU A 152 -6.88 -18.49 -3.98
C LEU A 152 -6.64 -17.65 -2.72
N VAL A 153 -6.36 -18.28 -1.58
CA VAL A 153 -5.97 -17.58 -0.34
C VAL A 153 -4.56 -17.00 -0.47
N ASP A 154 -3.69 -17.64 -1.27
CA ASP A 154 -2.33 -17.17 -1.50
C ASP A 154 -2.27 -15.82 -2.24
N ASN A 155 -3.31 -15.49 -3.01
CA ASN A 155 -3.44 -14.21 -3.73
C ASN A 155 -3.91 -13.04 -2.84
N MET A 156 -4.27 -13.30 -1.58
CA MET A 156 -4.62 -12.29 -0.60
C MET A 156 -3.37 -11.68 0.04
N THR A 157 -3.39 -10.38 0.30
CA THR A 157 -2.37 -9.74 1.14
C THR A 157 -2.52 -10.19 2.60
N THR A 158 -1.53 -9.87 3.44
CA THR A 158 -1.60 -10.15 4.88
C THR A 158 -2.84 -9.53 5.51
N GLU A 159 -3.17 -8.29 5.17
CA GLU A 159 -4.37 -7.61 5.70
C GLU A 159 -5.66 -8.32 5.29
N GLU A 160 -5.76 -8.73 4.03
CA GLU A 160 -6.92 -9.45 3.50
C GLU A 160 -7.05 -10.84 4.13
N LYS A 161 -5.96 -11.56 4.37
CA LYS A 161 -5.97 -12.85 5.06
C LYS A 161 -6.52 -12.74 6.48
N VAL A 162 -6.10 -11.71 7.23
CA VAL A 162 -6.61 -11.46 8.59
C VAL A 162 -8.10 -11.13 8.55
N PHE A 163 -8.53 -10.31 7.59
CA PHE A 163 -9.95 -10.01 7.39
C PHE A 163 -10.76 -11.27 7.02
N PHE A 164 -10.29 -12.05 6.05
CA PHE A 164 -10.91 -13.29 5.61
C PHE A 164 -11.10 -14.30 6.75
N ASN A 165 -10.06 -14.52 7.56
CA ASN A 165 -10.13 -15.44 8.70
C ASN A 165 -11.17 -14.97 9.74
N SER A 166 -11.19 -13.67 10.04
CA SER A 166 -12.17 -13.09 10.97
C SER A 166 -13.60 -13.24 10.44
N LEU A 167 -13.79 -13.04 9.12
CA LEU A 167 -15.09 -13.19 8.46
C LEU A 167 -15.56 -14.65 8.45
N ARG A 168 -14.65 -15.60 8.19
CA ARG A 168 -14.93 -17.04 8.23
C ARG A 168 -15.38 -17.49 9.61
N GLU A 169 -14.67 -17.08 10.66
CA GLU A 169 -15.06 -17.39 12.04
C GLU A 169 -16.48 -16.89 12.35
N LEU A 170 -16.82 -15.68 11.91
CA LEU A 170 -18.15 -15.10 12.09
C LEU A 170 -19.23 -15.91 11.34
N ILE A 171 -18.97 -16.26 10.08
CA ILE A 171 -19.90 -17.05 9.23
C ILE A 171 -20.13 -18.43 9.83
N GLU A 172 -19.08 -19.14 10.23
CA GLU A 172 -19.20 -20.49 10.79
C GLU A 172 -19.86 -20.48 12.16
N LYS A 173 -19.55 -19.49 13.01
CA LYS A 173 -20.28 -19.30 14.28
C LYS A 173 -21.77 -19.09 14.04
N TRP A 174 -22.14 -18.25 13.08
CA TRP A 174 -23.54 -18.03 12.72
C TRP A 174 -24.20 -19.30 12.21
N ARG A 175 -23.53 -20.05 11.32
CA ARG A 175 -24.02 -21.33 10.80
C ARG A 175 -24.29 -22.34 11.91
N GLY A 176 -23.37 -22.47 12.87
CA GLY A 176 -23.57 -23.39 13.99
C GLY A 176 -24.76 -23.03 14.87
N LEU A 177 -24.95 -21.72 15.14
CA LEU A 177 -26.12 -21.24 15.90
C LEU A 177 -27.46 -21.51 15.20
N ILE A 178 -27.53 -21.33 13.87
CA ILE A 178 -28.77 -21.48 13.12
C ILE A 178 -29.07 -22.93 12.74
N LEU A 179 -28.05 -23.69 12.35
CA LEU A 179 -28.21 -25.07 11.88
C LEU A 179 -28.14 -26.09 13.03
N GLY A 180 -27.74 -25.67 14.23
CA GLY A 180 -27.58 -26.57 15.38
C GLY A 180 -26.43 -27.56 15.22
N ILE A 181 -25.39 -27.17 14.47
CA ILE A 181 -24.18 -27.97 14.18
C ILE A 181 -22.97 -27.35 14.89
#